data_AF-A0AAD8IH81-F1
#
_entry.id   AF-A0AAD8IH81-F1
#
_cell.length_a   1.000
_cell.length_b   1.000
_cell.length_c   1.000
_cell.angle_alpha   90.00
_cell.angle_beta   90.00
_cell.angle_gamma   90.00
#
_symmetry.space_group_name_H-M   'P 1'
#
loop_
_entity.id
_entity.type
_entity.pdbx_description
1 polymer ?
#
loop_
_entity_poly.entity_id
_entity_poly.type
_entity_poly.pdbx_seq_one_letter_code
_entity_poly.pdbx_strand_id
1 'polypeptide(L)'
;MPDTGDRNNVILDNGCDSTANNEVEEFIEGFDDSFSNRAQLWIPKNDGNGHFVIDRFIEVHNHPMLTEFGKQFLRANRSINVVHRKFVVDAATTNLGSYRARAFFKSLTGSYSEVGATAKDFQNWMRDVKLFIGKRDDDILIEKFKTKKETSNGVFFYEYETDSNGHLT
;
A
#
# COMPACT_ATOMS: atom_id res chain seq x y z
N MET A 1 -45.97 27.62 -40.02
CA MET A 1 -44.57 27.23 -40.23
C MET A 1 -43.94 26.97 -38.86
N PRO A 2 -43.04 25.97 -38.74
CA PRO A 2 -43.06 25.03 -37.61
C PRO A 2 -41.78 24.98 -36.74
N ASP A 3 -41.87 24.15 -35.69
CA ASP A 3 -40.81 23.38 -34.99
C ASP A 3 -40.02 24.14 -33.90
N THR A 4 -39.80 23.68 -32.68
CA THR A 4 -39.18 22.44 -32.17
C THR A 4 -39.32 22.49 -30.64
N GLY A 5 -39.74 21.47 -29.88
CA GLY A 5 -38.94 20.29 -29.54
C GLY A 5 -38.56 20.31 -28.05
N ASP A 6 -39.51 19.98 -27.17
CA ASP A 6 -39.26 19.82 -25.73
C ASP A 6 -38.56 18.48 -25.46
N ARG A 7 -37.32 18.52 -24.96
CA ARG A 7 -36.53 17.34 -24.57
C ARG A 7 -36.36 17.33 -23.05
N ASN A 8 -36.95 16.31 -22.43
CA ASN A 8 -36.48 15.50 -21.29
C ASN A 8 -35.62 16.15 -20.19
N ASN A 9 -36.09 16.07 -18.94
CA ASN A 9 -35.27 15.39 -17.92
C ASN A 9 -36.15 14.77 -16.80
N VAL A 10 -36.16 13.44 -16.74
CA VAL A 10 -36.72 12.63 -15.66
C VAL A 10 -35.62 12.44 -14.63
N ILE A 11 -35.80 12.95 -13.41
CA ILE A 11 -34.94 12.63 -12.27
C ILE A 11 -35.42 11.27 -11.74
N LEU A 12 -34.58 10.24 -11.90
CA LEU A 12 -34.77 8.95 -11.27
C LEU A 12 -34.19 9.03 -9.85
N ASP A 13 -35.07 8.95 -8.84
CA ASP A 13 -34.68 8.70 -7.45
C ASP A 13 -34.08 7.29 -7.34
N ASN A 14 -32.77 7.23 -7.11
CA ASN A 14 -32.10 6.01 -6.65
C ASN A 14 -31.96 6.08 -5.13
N GLY A 15 -32.95 5.53 -4.42
CA GLY A 15 -32.87 5.31 -2.98
C GLY A 15 -31.75 4.33 -2.64
N CYS A 16 -30.73 4.81 -1.93
CA CYS A 16 -29.70 3.98 -1.33
C CYS A 16 -30.21 3.49 0.03
N ASP A 17 -30.27 2.17 0.18
CA ASP A 17 -30.68 1.42 1.36
C ASP A 17 -29.84 1.81 2.60
N SER A 18 -30.49 2.40 3.60
CA SER A 18 -29.87 3.03 4.76
C SER A 18 -29.45 2.05 5.87
N THR A 19 -29.52 0.75 5.62
CA THR A 19 -29.29 -0.28 6.64
C THR A 19 -27.80 -0.60 6.89
N ALA A 20 -26.90 -0.27 5.96
CA ALA A 20 -25.45 -0.47 6.15
C ALA A 20 -24.78 0.60 7.03
N ASN A 21 -25.48 1.71 7.34
CA ASN A 21 -24.92 2.79 8.14
C ASN A 21 -24.94 2.48 9.65
N ASN A 22 -25.84 1.61 10.11
CA ASN A 22 -26.01 1.37 11.54
C ASN A 22 -24.89 0.52 12.16
N GLU A 23 -24.31 -0.44 11.43
CA GLU A 23 -23.21 -1.28 11.96
C GLU A 23 -21.87 -0.52 12.03
N VAL A 24 -21.69 0.48 11.14
CA VAL A 24 -20.51 1.35 11.13
C VAL A 24 -20.62 2.40 12.25
N GLU A 25 -21.82 2.92 12.51
CA GLU A 25 -22.05 3.86 13.61
C GLU A 25 -21.90 3.20 14.99
N GLU A 26 -22.38 1.96 15.18
CA GLU A 26 -22.20 1.23 16.45
C GLU A 26 -20.72 0.88 16.74
N PHE A 27 -19.90 0.70 15.69
CA PHE A 27 -18.44 0.54 15.83
C PHE A 27 -17.73 1.85 16.21
N ILE A 28 -18.27 3.00 15.80
CA ILE A 28 -17.74 4.33 16.10
C ILE A 28 -18.11 4.76 17.53
N GLU A 29 -19.31 4.41 18.01
CA GLU A 29 -19.79 4.77 19.36
C GLU A 29 -19.01 4.08 20.51
N GLY A 30 -18.29 2.99 20.22
CA GLY A 30 -17.40 2.32 21.17
C GLY A 30 -15.99 2.93 21.27
N PHE A 31 -15.66 3.92 20.43
CA PHE A 31 -14.36 4.56 20.45
C PHE A 31 -14.36 5.70 21.48
N ASP A 32 -13.51 5.59 22.49
CA ASP A 32 -13.34 6.63 23.51
C ASP A 32 -12.83 7.93 22.85
N ASP A 33 -13.75 8.87 22.62
CA ASP A 33 -13.50 10.18 22.04
C ASP A 33 -12.50 11.04 22.83
N SER A 34 -12.10 10.63 24.04
CA SER A 34 -11.02 11.29 24.78
C SER A 34 -9.67 11.18 24.07
N PHE A 35 -9.49 10.24 23.14
CA PHE A 35 -8.30 10.11 22.28
C PHE A 35 -8.41 10.90 20.95
N SER A 36 -9.56 11.51 20.66
CA SER A 36 -9.82 12.28 19.43
C SER A 36 -9.13 13.64 19.46
N ASN A 37 -8.06 13.80 18.68
CA ASN A 37 -7.24 15.01 18.63
C ASN A 37 -8.04 16.22 18.11
N ARG A 38 -7.95 17.37 18.79
CA ARG A 38 -8.65 18.61 18.38
C ARG A 38 -7.86 19.50 17.42
N ALA A 39 -6.62 19.10 17.10
CA ALA A 39 -5.77 19.85 16.17
C ALA A 39 -6.32 19.74 14.75
N GLN A 40 -6.45 20.89 14.07
CA GLN A 40 -7.03 20.97 12.73
C GLN A 40 -6.23 21.95 11.87
N LEU A 41 -6.00 21.60 10.61
CA LEU A 41 -5.40 22.48 9.61
C LEU A 41 -6.33 22.55 8.41
N TRP A 42 -6.81 23.75 8.08
CA TRP A 42 -7.53 24.04 6.85
C TRP A 42 -6.58 24.58 5.81
N ILE A 43 -6.38 23.79 4.75
CA ILE A 43 -5.57 24.18 3.59
C ILE A 43 -6.41 25.16 2.74
N PRO A 44 -5.80 26.25 2.26
CA PRO A 44 -6.54 27.41 1.77
C PRO A 44 -6.77 27.46 0.27
N LYS A 45 -7.62 28.40 -0.12
CA LYS A 45 -7.76 28.89 -1.49
C LYS A 45 -6.51 29.66 -1.96
N ASN A 46 -6.26 29.58 -3.26
CA ASN A 46 -5.24 30.34 -3.96
C ASN A 46 -5.44 31.86 -3.73
N ASP A 47 -4.38 32.57 -3.36
CA ASP A 47 -4.40 34.03 -3.08
C ASP A 47 -4.55 34.90 -4.36
N GLY A 48 -4.61 34.26 -5.53
CA GLY A 48 -4.68 34.91 -6.83
C GLY A 48 -3.30 35.28 -7.39
N ASN A 49 -2.24 35.16 -6.60
CA ASN A 49 -0.84 35.36 -6.99
C ASN A 49 -0.06 34.04 -7.09
N GLY A 50 -0.75 32.90 -6.99
CA GLY A 50 -0.15 31.57 -7.11
C GLY A 50 0.36 31.00 -5.78
N HIS A 51 0.01 31.60 -4.64
CA HIS A 51 0.35 31.06 -3.32
C HIS A 51 -0.88 30.46 -2.62
N PHE A 52 -0.62 29.49 -1.75
CA PHE A 52 -1.62 28.91 -0.85
C PHE A 52 -1.44 29.54 0.55
N VAL A 53 -2.44 30.27 1.06
CA VAL A 53 -2.39 31.00 2.35
C VAL A 53 -3.28 30.38 3.43
N ILE A 54 -2.74 29.62 4.40
CA ILE A 54 -3.52 28.78 5.34
C ILE A 54 -4.71 29.54 5.97
N ASP A 55 -5.93 29.00 5.82
CA ASP A 55 -7.19 29.68 6.16
C ASP A 55 -7.50 29.56 7.66
N ARG A 56 -7.25 28.39 8.25
CA ARG A 56 -7.42 28.17 9.69
C ARG A 56 -6.45 27.13 10.21
N PHE A 57 -5.86 27.40 11.36
CA PHE A 57 -5.04 26.45 12.09
C PHE A 57 -5.48 26.43 13.57
N ILE A 58 -5.86 25.27 14.06
CA ILE A 58 -6.17 25.01 15.47
C ILE A 58 -5.03 24.15 16.00
N GLU A 59 -4.17 24.73 16.84
CA GLU A 59 -3.00 24.07 17.41
C GLU A 59 -3.33 23.16 18.60
N VAL A 60 -4.48 23.36 19.24
CA VAL A 60 -4.78 22.72 20.53
C VAL A 60 -4.89 21.19 20.37
N HIS A 61 -3.99 20.48 21.05
CA HIS A 61 -4.04 19.04 21.23
C HIS A 61 -4.69 18.68 22.57
N ASN A 62 -5.36 17.54 22.63
CA ASN A 62 -5.85 16.96 23.89
C ASN A 62 -4.83 16.01 24.55
N HIS A 63 -3.64 15.86 23.96
CA HIS A 63 -2.55 15.03 24.47
C HIS A 63 -1.19 15.68 24.15
N PRO A 64 -0.11 15.33 24.86
CA PRO A 64 1.23 15.81 24.53
C PRO A 64 1.69 15.28 23.17
N MET A 65 2.47 16.07 22.44
CA MET A 65 3.13 15.61 21.23
C MET A 65 4.08 14.44 21.55
N LEU A 66 4.23 13.53 20.59
CA LEU A 66 5.08 12.37 20.78
C LEU A 66 6.56 12.77 20.88
N THR A 67 7.28 12.17 21.83
CA THR A 67 8.73 12.40 21.99
C THR A 67 9.52 11.80 20.82
N GLU A 68 10.77 12.25 20.63
CA GLU A 68 11.66 11.71 19.59
C GLU A 68 11.79 10.19 19.66
N PHE A 69 11.85 9.62 20.88
CA PHE A 69 11.91 8.18 21.08
C PHE A 69 10.64 7.45 20.62
N GLY A 70 9.49 8.11 20.71
CA GLY A 70 8.22 7.56 20.26
C GLY A 70 8.06 7.56 18.74
N LYS A 71 8.77 8.46 18.02
CA LYS A 71 8.62 8.64 16.57
C LYS A 71 8.79 7.36 15.77
N GLN A 72 9.68 6.46 16.19
CA GLN A 72 9.89 5.16 15.53
C GLN A 72 8.63 4.26 15.49
N PHE A 73 7.69 4.48 16.41
CA PHE A 73 6.44 3.73 16.50
C PHE A 73 5.30 4.35 15.70
N LEU A 74 5.49 5.56 15.15
CA LEU A 74 4.51 6.18 14.24
C LEU A 74 4.60 5.52 12.86
N ARG A 75 3.44 5.17 12.29
CA ARG A 75 3.37 4.58 10.94
C ARG A 75 3.97 5.51 9.88
N ALA A 76 3.75 6.81 9.99
CA ALA A 76 4.30 7.82 9.08
C ALA A 76 5.83 7.85 9.04
N ASN A 77 6.49 7.42 10.13
CA ASN A 77 7.94 7.42 10.25
C ASN A 77 8.56 6.04 9.95
N ARG A 78 7.73 5.03 9.64
CA ARG A 78 8.21 3.71 9.22
C ARG A 78 8.23 3.62 7.70
N SER A 79 9.34 3.18 7.13
CA SER A 79 9.45 2.99 5.69
C SER A 79 10.32 1.81 5.29
N ILE A 80 9.88 1.08 4.27
CA ILE A 80 10.66 0.02 3.62
C ILE A 80 11.44 0.66 2.47
N ASN A 81 12.72 0.97 2.71
CA ASN A 81 13.63 1.53 1.71
C ASN A 81 14.17 0.45 0.74
N VAL A 82 14.92 0.87 -0.28
CA VAL A 82 15.50 -0.05 -1.29
C VAL A 82 16.40 -1.11 -0.65
N VAL A 83 17.18 -0.74 0.36
CA VAL A 83 18.09 -1.66 1.07
C VAL A 83 17.32 -2.75 1.80
N HIS A 84 16.25 -2.40 2.53
CA HIS A 84 15.35 -3.34 3.19
C HIS A 84 14.74 -4.32 2.19
N ARG A 85 14.30 -3.82 1.03
CA ARG A 85 13.69 -4.63 -0.02
C ARG A 85 14.67 -5.64 -0.60
N LYS A 86 15.87 -5.19 -0.98
CA LYS A 86 16.90 -6.07 -1.52
C LYS A 86 17.30 -7.12 -0.47
N PHE A 87 17.56 -6.68 0.75
CA PHE A 87 17.96 -7.57 1.83
C PHE A 87 16.90 -8.64 2.12
N VAL A 88 15.61 -8.31 2.18
CA VAL A 88 14.57 -9.30 2.49
C VAL A 88 14.36 -10.31 1.36
N VAL A 89 14.57 -9.91 0.10
CA VAL A 89 14.55 -10.82 -1.05
C VAL A 89 15.77 -11.77 -1.01
N ASP A 90 16.97 -11.23 -0.78
CA ASP A 90 18.19 -12.03 -0.67
C ASP A 90 18.16 -12.96 0.58
N ALA A 91 17.52 -12.54 1.66
CA ALA A 91 17.25 -13.40 2.81
C ALA A 91 16.27 -14.54 2.45
N ALA A 92 15.23 -14.24 1.67
CA ALA A 92 14.27 -15.27 1.26
C ALA A 92 14.90 -16.37 0.39
N THR A 93 15.88 -16.03 -0.46
CA THR A 93 16.61 -17.04 -1.27
C THR A 93 17.48 -17.97 -0.42
N THR A 94 17.84 -17.57 0.80
CA THR A 94 18.62 -18.38 1.77
C THR A 94 17.72 -19.05 2.83
N ASN A 95 16.40 -19.13 2.60
CA ASN A 95 15.40 -19.65 3.54
C ASN A 95 15.30 -18.85 4.86
N LEU A 96 15.76 -17.60 4.87
CA LEU A 96 15.55 -16.68 5.98
C LEU A 96 14.24 -15.91 5.76
N GLY A 97 13.18 -16.34 6.45
CA GLY A 97 11.89 -15.66 6.41
C GLY A 97 11.95 -14.22 6.95
N SER A 98 10.98 -13.37 6.54
CA SER A 98 10.94 -11.93 6.82
C SER A 98 11.16 -11.53 8.28
N TYR A 99 10.69 -12.35 9.23
CA TYR A 99 10.88 -12.09 10.66
C TYR A 99 12.34 -12.26 11.09
N ARG A 100 12.98 -13.37 10.68
CA ARG A 100 14.40 -13.64 10.96
C ARG A 100 15.30 -12.67 10.19
N ALA A 101 14.93 -12.33 8.97
CA ALA A 101 15.60 -11.31 8.18
C ALA A 101 15.63 -9.97 8.93
N ARG A 102 14.51 -9.49 9.47
CA ARG A 102 14.51 -8.24 10.25
C ARG A 102 15.35 -8.34 11.53
N ALA A 103 15.33 -9.48 12.23
CA ALA A 103 16.16 -9.68 13.41
C ALA A 103 17.66 -9.62 13.08
N PHE A 104 18.07 -10.23 11.97
CA PHE A 104 19.45 -10.14 11.48
C PHE A 104 19.80 -8.71 11.03
N PHE A 105 18.90 -8.04 10.31
CA PHE A 105 19.08 -6.66 9.89
C PHE A 105 19.27 -5.72 11.09
N LYS A 106 18.51 -5.95 12.17
CA LYS A 106 18.70 -5.25 13.45
C LYS A 106 20.09 -5.48 14.04
N SER A 107 20.66 -6.68 13.91
CA SER A 107 22.03 -6.94 14.34
C SER A 107 23.07 -6.20 13.49
N LEU A 108 22.77 -5.92 12.21
CA LEU A 108 23.63 -5.10 11.35
C LEU A 108 23.53 -3.61 11.68
N THR A 109 22.33 -3.11 11.97
CA THR A 109 22.09 -1.69 12.22
C THR A 109 22.34 -1.27 13.66
N GLY A 110 22.28 -2.19 14.62
CA GLY A 110 22.49 -1.95 16.05
C GLY A 110 21.19 -2.01 16.86
N SER A 111 20.17 -1.28 16.42
CA SER A 111 18.87 -1.19 17.11
C SER A 111 17.66 -1.30 16.18
N TYR A 112 16.48 -1.57 16.75
CA TYR A 112 15.21 -1.58 16.00
C TYR A 112 14.77 -0.18 15.56
N SER A 113 15.15 0.86 16.31
CA SER A 113 14.96 2.26 15.92
C SER A 113 15.66 2.57 14.61
N GLU A 114 16.90 2.10 14.45
CA GLU A 114 17.71 2.35 13.25
C GLU A 114 17.26 1.53 12.05
N VAL A 115 16.59 0.40 12.25
CA VAL A 115 15.94 -0.33 11.15
C VAL A 115 14.83 0.52 10.52
N GLY A 116 14.14 1.36 11.29
CA GLY A 116 13.08 2.25 10.76
C GLY A 116 11.88 1.53 10.13
N ALA A 117 11.71 0.23 10.38
CA ALA A 117 10.62 -0.59 9.86
C ALA A 117 10.28 -1.76 10.77
N THR A 118 8.99 -2.16 10.80
CA THR A 118 8.47 -3.26 11.63
C THR A 118 8.56 -4.62 10.96
N ALA A 119 8.37 -5.71 11.72
CA ALA A 119 8.33 -7.05 11.15
C ALA A 119 7.14 -7.20 10.20
N LYS A 120 6.03 -6.51 10.51
CA LYS A 120 4.86 -6.44 9.66
C LYS A 120 5.16 -5.73 8.34
N ASP A 121 5.95 -4.67 8.35
CA ASP A 121 6.35 -3.98 7.13
C ASP A 121 7.17 -4.90 6.19
N PHE A 122 8.11 -5.67 6.75
CA PHE A 122 8.87 -6.68 5.99
C PHE A 122 7.97 -7.82 5.45
N GLN A 123 7.00 -8.26 6.26
CA GLN A 123 6.03 -9.29 5.85
C GLN A 123 5.10 -8.79 4.75
N ASN A 124 4.55 -7.57 4.90
CA ASN A 124 3.67 -6.94 3.92
C ASN A 124 4.42 -6.76 2.59
N TRP A 125 5.66 -6.26 2.63
CA TRP A 125 6.48 -6.15 1.43
C TRP A 125 6.68 -7.50 0.74
N MET A 126 7.07 -8.54 1.49
CA MET A 126 7.27 -9.88 0.92
C MET A 126 5.98 -10.49 0.38
N ARG A 127 4.83 -10.23 1.03
CA ARG A 127 3.51 -10.61 0.52
C ARG A 127 3.24 -9.93 -0.82
N ASP A 128 3.48 -8.64 -0.92
CA ASP A 128 3.21 -7.87 -2.14
C ASP A 128 4.12 -8.34 -3.30
N VAL A 129 5.39 -8.67 -3.01
CA VAL A 129 6.30 -9.33 -3.96
C VAL A 129 5.74 -10.67 -4.43
N LYS A 130 5.28 -11.53 -3.51
CA LYS A 130 4.68 -12.82 -3.86
C LYS A 130 3.41 -12.68 -4.70
N LEU A 131 2.56 -11.70 -4.38
CA LEU A 131 1.36 -11.40 -5.17
C LEU A 131 1.70 -10.88 -6.56
N PHE A 132 2.76 -10.08 -6.68
CA PHE A 132 3.24 -9.61 -7.98
C PHE A 132 3.78 -10.78 -8.82
N ILE A 133 4.59 -11.65 -8.22
CA ILE A 133 5.12 -12.85 -8.89
C ILE A 133 3.97 -13.77 -9.29
N GLY A 134 3.05 -14.09 -8.38
CA GLY A 134 1.93 -15.01 -8.66
C GLY A 134 0.90 -14.50 -9.67
N LYS A 135 0.97 -13.22 -10.07
CA LYS A 135 0.16 -12.68 -11.18
C LYS A 135 0.85 -12.83 -12.55
N ARG A 136 2.13 -13.22 -12.57
CA ARG A 136 3.01 -13.26 -13.75
C ARG A 136 3.96 -14.46 -13.66
N ASP A 137 3.59 -15.48 -12.92
CA ASP A 137 4.48 -16.58 -12.60
C ASP A 137 4.71 -17.46 -13.82
N ASP A 138 3.68 -17.58 -14.67
CA ASP A 138 3.73 -18.11 -16.03
C ASP A 138 4.72 -17.36 -16.93
N ASP A 139 4.60 -16.03 -17.05
CA ASP A 139 5.51 -15.19 -17.84
C ASP A 139 6.96 -15.33 -17.37
N ILE A 140 7.18 -15.25 -16.05
CA ILE A 140 8.50 -15.39 -15.43
C ILE A 140 9.06 -16.80 -15.65
N LEU A 141 8.22 -17.84 -15.66
CA LEU A 141 8.64 -19.21 -15.91
C LEU A 141 9.08 -19.41 -17.36
N ILE A 142 8.30 -18.89 -18.32
CA ILE A 142 8.62 -18.95 -19.75
C ILE A 142 9.93 -18.18 -20.02
N GLU A 143 10.11 -16.99 -19.45
CA GLU A 143 11.35 -16.22 -19.56
C GLU A 143 12.54 -17.01 -19.04
N LYS A 144 12.41 -17.64 -17.85
CA LYS A 144 13.45 -18.51 -17.30
C LYS A 144 13.80 -19.68 -18.21
N PHE A 145 12.79 -20.34 -18.79
CA PHE A 145 13.01 -21.45 -19.72
C PHE A 145 13.68 -21.00 -21.02
N LYS A 146 13.31 -19.81 -21.53
CA LYS A 146 13.97 -19.19 -22.68
C LYS A 146 15.44 -18.91 -22.40
N THR A 147 15.77 -18.23 -21.30
CA THR A 147 17.16 -17.97 -20.90
C THR A 147 17.94 -19.27 -20.69
N LYS A 148 17.32 -20.28 -20.09
CA LYS A 148 17.95 -21.59 -19.88
C LYS A 148 18.24 -22.30 -21.21
N LYS A 149 17.31 -22.26 -22.16
CA LYS A 149 17.52 -22.80 -23.51
C LYS A 149 18.72 -22.14 -24.19
N GLU A 150 18.77 -20.81 -24.18
CA GLU A 150 19.86 -20.02 -24.76
C GLU A 150 21.21 -20.32 -24.10
N THR A 151 21.24 -20.48 -22.76
CA THR A 151 22.47 -20.75 -22.00
C THR A 151 22.92 -22.22 -22.08
N SER A 152 22.00 -23.15 -22.39
CA SER A 152 22.26 -24.60 -22.35
C SER A 152 22.99 -25.15 -23.57
N ASN A 153 23.38 -24.32 -24.55
CA ASN A 153 24.00 -24.76 -25.81
C ASN A 153 23.22 -25.88 -26.52
N GLY A 154 21.89 -25.81 -26.48
CA GLY A 154 21.03 -26.79 -27.13
C GLY A 154 20.81 -28.09 -26.36
N VAL A 155 21.14 -28.15 -25.06
CA VAL A 155 20.85 -29.31 -24.20
C VAL A 155 19.45 -29.23 -23.58
N PHE A 156 18.91 -28.02 -23.38
CA PHE A 156 17.59 -27.81 -22.78
C PHE A 156 16.54 -27.45 -23.83
N PHE A 157 15.42 -28.15 -23.81
CA PHE A 157 14.25 -27.90 -24.66
C PHE A 157 12.99 -27.81 -23.80
N TYR A 158 12.04 -27.01 -24.24
CA TYR A 158 10.73 -26.88 -23.60
C TYR A 158 9.69 -26.53 -24.67
N GLU A 159 8.46 -26.90 -24.40
CA GLU A 159 7.25 -26.59 -25.16
C GLU A 159 6.16 -26.25 -24.13
N TYR A 160 5.25 -25.36 -24.50
CA TYR A 160 4.12 -25.00 -23.66
C TYR A 160 2.91 -24.69 -24.53
N GLU A 161 1.73 -24.96 -23.98
CA GLU A 161 0.45 -24.65 -24.61
C GLU A 161 -0.24 -23.53 -23.82
N THR A 162 -1.06 -22.76 -24.52
CA THR A 162 -1.84 -21.67 -23.93
C THR A 162 -3.30 -21.82 -24.32
N ASP A 163 -4.20 -21.49 -23.39
CA ASP A 163 -5.63 -21.41 -23.68
C ASP A 163 -5.97 -20.24 -24.64
N SER A 164 -7.24 -20.12 -25.00
CA SER A 164 -7.74 -19.02 -25.85
C SER A 164 -7.57 -17.63 -25.24
N ASN A 165 -7.34 -17.54 -23.92
CA ASN A 165 -7.13 -16.30 -23.18
C ASN A 165 -5.64 -16.00 -22.94
N GLY A 166 -4.73 -16.86 -23.40
CA GLY A 166 -3.29 -16.73 -23.24
C GLY A 166 -2.73 -17.23 -21.92
N HIS A 167 -3.51 -17.97 -21.11
CA HIS A 167 -2.99 -18.60 -19.89
C HIS A 167 -2.32 -19.94 -20.20
N LEU A 168 -1.25 -20.26 -19.47
CA LEU A 168 -0.56 -21.54 -19.57
C LEU A 168 -1.46 -22.72 -19.14
N THR A 169 -1.51 -23.79 -19.94
CA THR A 169 -2.31 -25.01 -19.67
C THR A 169 -1.48 -26.27 -19.53
#